data_AF-A0A7K8KAN5-F1
#
_entry.id   AF-A0A7K8KAN5-F1
#
_cell.length_a   1.000
_cell.length_b   1.000
_cell.length_c   1.000
_cell.angle_alpha   90.00
_cell.angle_beta   90.00
_cell.angle_gamma   90.00
#
_symmetry.space_group_name_H-M   'P 1'
#
loop_
_entity.id
_entity.type
_entity.pdbx_description
1 polymer ?
#
loop_
_entity_poly.entity_id
_entity_poly.type
_entity_poly.pdbx_seq_one_letter_code
_entity_poly.pdbx_strand_id
1 'polypeptide(L)'
;CRIENCDSCFSRDFCTKCKTGFYSHRGRCFRGCPPGFAALEELMECVEGCEVGQWSEWGTCSRNNKTCGFKWGLETRTRQIVKKPAKDTIPCPT
;
A
#
# COMPACT_ATOMS: atom_id res chain seq x y z
N CYS A 1 3.52 -24.21 15.36
CA CYS A 1 3.34 -22.73 15.41
C CYS A 1 1.91 -22.43 15.84
N ARG A 2 1.63 -21.32 16.54
CA ARG A 2 0.24 -20.89 16.81
C ARG A 2 -0.28 -19.87 15.78
N ILE A 3 0.58 -19.45 14.86
CA ILE A 3 0.28 -18.42 13.85
C ILE A 3 -0.40 -19.05 12.64
N GLU A 4 -1.54 -18.48 12.25
CA GLU A 4 -2.28 -18.83 11.05
C GLU A 4 -1.46 -18.59 9.78
N ASN A 5 -1.57 -19.49 8.81
CA ASN A 5 -0.89 -19.41 7.51
C ASN A 5 0.65 -19.40 7.57
N CYS A 6 1.22 -19.95 8.65
CA CYS A 6 2.66 -20.12 8.84
C CYS A 6 3.12 -21.54 8.45
N ASP A 7 4.18 -21.64 7.63
CA ASP A 7 4.83 -22.90 7.25
C ASP A 7 5.97 -23.28 8.20
N SER A 8 6.73 -22.30 8.69
CA SER A 8 7.83 -22.53 9.63
C SER A 8 7.89 -21.41 10.65
N CYS A 9 8.11 -21.75 11.92
CA CYS A 9 8.22 -20.78 12.99
C CYS A 9 9.54 -20.91 13.73
N PHE A 10 10.05 -19.75 14.16
CA PHE A 10 11.14 -19.65 15.11
C PHE A 10 10.64 -19.85 16.55
N SER A 11 9.45 -19.33 16.87
CA SER A 11 8.82 -19.48 18.19
C SER A 11 7.31 -19.69 18.08
N ARG A 12 6.60 -19.89 19.21
CA ARG A 12 5.13 -20.04 19.19
C ARG A 12 4.40 -18.86 18.53
N ASP A 13 4.97 -17.66 18.64
CA ASP A 13 4.39 -16.38 18.18
C ASP A 13 5.26 -15.66 17.13
N PHE A 14 6.25 -16.35 16.55
CA PHE A 14 7.09 -15.80 15.49
C PHE A 14 7.24 -16.78 14.32
N CYS A 15 6.63 -16.43 13.18
CA CYS A 15 6.76 -17.14 11.92
C CYS A 15 8.01 -16.68 11.15
N THR A 16 8.78 -17.63 10.64
CA THR A 16 9.94 -17.39 9.76
C THR A 16 9.63 -17.64 8.29
N LYS A 17 8.60 -18.45 7.99
CA LYS A 17 8.18 -18.73 6.62
C LYS A 17 6.67 -18.84 6.54
N CYS A 18 6.04 -17.98 5.74
CA CYS A 18 4.61 -18.02 5.48
C CYS A 18 4.27 -19.00 4.35
N LYS A 19 3.02 -19.47 4.34
CA LYS A 19 2.44 -20.23 3.23
C LYS A 19 2.44 -19.40 1.95
N THR A 20 2.50 -20.08 0.81
CA THR A 20 2.36 -19.45 -0.51
C THR A 20 1.08 -18.62 -0.59
N GLY A 21 1.18 -17.39 -1.11
CA GLY A 21 0.07 -16.43 -1.17
C GLY A 21 -0.12 -15.60 0.10
N PHE A 22 0.78 -15.72 1.09
CA PHE A 22 0.80 -14.88 2.29
C PHE A 22 2.14 -14.16 2.42
N TYR A 23 2.07 -12.91 2.89
CA TYR A 23 3.21 -12.04 3.10
C TYR A 23 3.60 -12.02 4.58
N SER A 24 4.90 -12.15 4.82
CA SER A 24 5.51 -12.05 6.15
C SER A 24 5.54 -10.59 6.62
N HIS A 25 5.05 -10.34 7.83
CA HIS A 25 5.17 -9.04 8.50
C HIS A 25 5.25 -9.22 10.01
N ARG A 26 6.36 -8.76 10.63
CA ARG A 26 6.60 -8.85 12.09
C ARG A 26 6.35 -10.25 12.67
N GLY A 27 6.79 -11.28 11.96
CA GLY A 27 6.63 -12.68 12.37
C GLY A 27 5.20 -13.23 12.24
N ARG A 28 4.31 -12.55 11.52
CA ARG A 28 2.95 -13.03 11.20
C ARG A 28 2.73 -13.03 9.69
N CYS A 29 1.75 -13.82 9.25
CA CYS A 29 1.44 -14.02 7.84
C CYS A 29 0.10 -13.37 7.48
N PHE A 30 0.08 -12.55 6.44
CA PHE A 30 -1.11 -11.82 6.00
C PHE A 30 -1.37 -12.05 4.52
N ARG A 31 -2.63 -12.14 4.11
CA ARG A 31 -2.99 -12.28 2.69
C ARG A 31 -2.73 -10.99 1.88
N GLY A 32 -2.66 -9.86 2.56
CA GLY A 32 -2.29 -8.56 2.00
C GLY A 32 -1.66 -7.69 3.08
N CYS A 33 -0.83 -6.73 2.68
CA CYS A 33 -0.07 -5.94 3.64
C CYS A 33 -0.93 -4.88 4.36
N PRO A 34 -0.62 -4.61 5.64
CA PRO A 34 -1.30 -3.57 6.41
C PRO A 34 -1.03 -2.17 5.82
N PRO A 35 -1.84 -1.15 6.18
CA PRO A 35 -1.65 0.22 5.71
C PRO A 35 -0.22 0.72 5.97
N GLY A 36 0.38 1.36 4.96
CA GLY A 36 1.77 1.83 5.00
C GLY A 36 2.81 0.79 4.55
N PHE A 37 2.40 -0.46 4.31
CA PHE A 37 3.27 -1.52 3.80
C PHE A 37 2.80 -1.99 2.43
N ALA A 38 3.76 -2.36 1.58
CA ALA A 38 3.49 -2.93 0.26
C ALA A 38 3.96 -4.38 0.21
N ALA A 39 3.20 -5.19 -0.51
CA ALA A 39 3.53 -6.57 -0.79
C ALA A 39 4.70 -6.63 -1.77
N LEU A 40 5.80 -7.25 -1.33
CA LEU A 40 6.93 -7.56 -2.20
C LEU A 40 6.86 -9.02 -2.63
N GLU A 41 6.41 -9.25 -3.86
CA GLU A 41 6.19 -10.60 -4.40
C GLU A 41 7.47 -11.44 -4.46
N GLU A 42 8.61 -10.81 -4.73
CA GLU A 42 9.92 -11.46 -4.84
C GLU A 42 10.34 -12.16 -3.53
N LEU A 43 9.98 -11.55 -2.39
CA LEU A 43 10.38 -12.02 -1.07
C LEU A 43 9.20 -12.59 -0.26
N MET A 44 7.96 -12.40 -0.74
CA MET A 44 6.74 -12.71 -0.01
C MET A 44 6.71 -12.03 1.37
N GLU A 45 7.09 -10.75 1.40
CA GLU A 45 7.16 -9.94 2.62
C GLU A 45 6.47 -8.59 2.46
N CYS A 46 5.96 -8.07 3.56
CA CYS A 46 5.45 -6.71 3.65
C CYS A 46 6.59 -5.77 4.03
N VAL A 47 7.05 -5.02 3.04
CA VAL A 47 8.08 -3.99 3.20
C VAL A 47 7.44 -2.62 3.33
N GLU A 48 8.17 -1.64 3.85
CA GLU A 48 7.67 -0.27 3.94
C GLU A 48 7.27 0.23 2.55
N GLY A 49 5.98 0.51 2.40
CA GLY A 49 5.40 1.07 1.20
C GLY A 49 5.58 2.58 1.18
N CYS A 50 4.97 3.21 0.18
CA CYS A 50 4.98 4.67 0.11
C CYS A 50 4.02 5.27 1.11
N GLU A 51 4.49 6.25 1.88
CA GLU A 51 3.62 7.13 2.64
C GLU A 51 3.28 8.35 1.79
N VAL A 52 1.99 8.56 1.60
CA VAL A 52 1.47 9.72 0.86
C VAL A 52 0.91 10.72 1.86
N GLY A 53 1.15 11.99 1.58
CA GLY A 53 0.68 13.11 2.39
C GLY A 53 -0.81 13.33 2.23
N GLN A 54 -1.28 14.41 2.85
CA GLN A 54 -2.65 14.85 2.67
C GLN A 54 -2.91 15.23 1.21
N TRP A 55 -4.13 14.93 0.76
CA TRP A 55 -4.62 15.41 -0.51
C TRP A 55 -4.66 16.95 -0.53
N SER A 56 -4.33 17.55 -1.67
CA SER A 56 -4.63 18.95 -1.92
C SER A 56 -6.14 19.17 -1.91
N GLU A 57 -6.53 20.43 -1.80
CA GLU A 57 -7.89 20.86 -2.17
C GLU A 57 -8.22 20.39 -3.59
N TRP A 58 -9.49 20.08 -3.81
CA TRP A 58 -9.98 19.74 -5.14
C TRP A 58 -9.78 20.93 -6.09
N GLY A 59 -9.17 20.65 -7.24
CA GLY A 59 -9.06 21.63 -8.31
C GLY A 59 -10.42 22.00 -8.88
N THR A 60 -10.49 23.14 -9.58
CA THR A 60 -11.72 23.60 -10.22
C THR A 60 -12.24 22.55 -11.20
N CYS A 61 -13.53 22.27 -11.12
CA CYS A 61 -14.18 21.34 -12.04
C CYS A 61 -14.07 21.82 -13.49
N SER A 62 -13.63 20.95 -14.39
CA SER A 62 -13.41 21.26 -15.81
C SER A 62 -14.22 20.35 -16.75
N ARG A 63 -14.75 20.91 -17.84
CA ARG A 63 -15.30 20.16 -18.99
C ARG A 63 -14.92 20.87 -20.29
N ASN A 64 -14.28 20.15 -21.22
CA ASN A 64 -13.82 20.69 -22.50
C ASN A 64 -13.04 22.02 -22.34
N ASN A 65 -12.04 22.05 -21.44
CA ASN A 65 -11.22 23.22 -21.08
C ASN A 65 -11.99 24.45 -20.55
N LYS A 66 -13.23 24.29 -20.08
CA LYS A 66 -14.02 25.34 -19.41
C LYS A 66 -14.42 24.90 -18.01
N THR A 67 -14.57 25.86 -17.09
CA THR A 67 -15.10 25.60 -15.74
C THR A 67 -16.52 25.04 -15.84
N CYS A 68 -16.74 23.91 -15.18
CA CYS A 68 -18.02 23.24 -15.18
C CYS A 68 -19.01 23.95 -14.24
N GLY A 69 -20.30 23.89 -14.55
CA GLY A 69 -21.35 24.34 -13.64
C GLY A 69 -21.68 23.30 -12.57
N PHE A 70 -22.81 23.45 -11.87
CA PHE A 70 -23.16 22.67 -10.67
C PHE A 70 -23.44 21.16 -10.86
N LYS A 71 -23.23 20.55 -12.04
CA LYS A 71 -23.83 19.22 -12.33
C LYS A 71 -23.02 18.16 -13.07
N TRP A 72 -21.81 18.43 -13.59
CA TRP A 72 -20.91 17.39 -14.13
C TRP A 72 -19.58 18.00 -14.61
N GLY A 73 -18.48 17.29 -14.45
CA GLY A 73 -17.14 17.65 -14.97
C GLY A 73 -16.05 16.87 -14.22
N LEU A 74 -14.79 17.09 -14.59
CA LEU A 74 -13.64 16.41 -13.98
C LEU A 74 -12.94 17.34 -13.00
N GLU A 75 -12.78 16.88 -11.76
CA GLU A 75 -11.98 17.54 -10.73
C GLU A 75 -10.70 16.75 -10.53
N THR A 76 -9.58 17.47 -10.40
CA THR A 76 -8.27 16.86 -10.16
C THR A 76 -7.74 17.36 -8.82
N ARG A 77 -7.17 16.46 -8.03
CA ARG A 77 -6.40 16.79 -6.84
C ARG A 77 -5.09 16.02 -6.88
N THR A 78 -4.07 16.55 -6.23
CA THR A 78 -2.77 15.90 -6.15
C THR A 78 -2.40 15.69 -4.69
N ARG A 79 -1.52 14.73 -4.42
CA ARG A 79 -0.89 14.55 -3.11
C ARG A 79 0.59 14.31 -3.29
N GLN A 80 1.36 14.70 -2.29
CA GLN A 80 2.81 14.51 -2.30
C GLN A 80 3.17 13.15 -1.68
N ILE A 81 4.20 12.50 -2.20
CA ILE A 81 4.78 11.32 -1.57
C ILE A 81 5.69 11.80 -0.44
N VAL A 82 5.30 11.54 0.81
CA VAL A 82 6.05 11.94 2.02
C VAL A 82 7.23 11.00 2.24
N LYS A 83 7.02 9.70 2.04
CA LYS A 83 8.07 8.68 2.17
C LYS A 83 8.10 7.79 0.94
N LYS A 84 9.29 7.66 0.34
CA LYS A 84 9.55 6.71 -0.74
C LYS A 84 9.56 5.27 -0.18
N PRO A 85 9.17 4.29 -0.99
CA PRO A 85 9.18 2.89 -0.57
C PRO A 85 10.61 2.39 -0.43
N ALA A 86 10.80 1.31 0.32
CA ALA A 86 12.12 0.72 0.52
C ALA A 86 12.73 0.10 -0.77
N LYS A 87 11.88 -0.23 -1.76
CA LYS A 87 12.31 -0.70 -3.09
C LYS A 87 11.66 0.16 -4.18
N ASP A 88 12.44 0.53 -5.19
CA ASP A 88 11.99 1.27 -6.38
C ASP A 88 10.97 0.51 -7.23
N THR A 89 10.84 -0.80 -7.04
CA THR A 89 9.84 -1.64 -7.74
C THR A 89 8.41 -1.45 -7.22
N ILE A 90 8.22 -0.72 -6.13
CA ILE A 90 6.91 -0.49 -5.49
C ILE A 90 6.37 0.87 -5.96
N PRO A 91 5.35 0.91 -6.84
CA PRO A 91 4.78 2.18 -7.28
C PRO A 91 3.99 2.84 -6.16
N CYS A 92 4.21 4.13 -5.95
CA CYS A 92 3.43 4.94 -5.03
C CYS A 92 2.12 5.39 -5.70
N PRO A 93 0.98 5.32 -5.01
CA PRO A 93 -0.27 5.79 -5.58
C PRO A 93 -0.29 7.32 -5.62
N THR A 94 -0.26 7.90 -6.83
CA THR A 94 -0.39 9.35 -7.08
C THR A 94 -1.81 9.86 -6.90
#